data_AF-A0A1J0LPX2-F1
#
_entry.id   AF-A0A1J0LPX2-F1
#
_cell.length_a   1.000
_cell.length_b   1.000
_cell.length_c   1.000
_cell.angle_alpha   90.00
_cell.angle_beta   90.00
_cell.angle_gamma   90.00
#
_symmetry.space_group_name_H-M   'P 1'
#
loop_
_entity.id
_entity.type
_entity.pdbx_description
1 polymer ?
#
loop_
_entity_poly.entity_id
_entity_poly.type
_entity_poly.pdbx_seq_one_letter_code
_entity_poly.pdbx_strand_id
1 'polypeptide(L)' 'MPMLEVLVAGKEPLSQELRERIRKEAEEIFQEVLGTPPGRLRVFILEEREDQPPK' A
#
# COMPACT_ATOMS: atom_id res chain seq x y z
N MET A 1 10.28 6.91 -10.91
CA MET A 1 9.99 6.51 -9.52
C MET A 1 8.86 5.50 -9.59
N PRO A 2 9.03 4.28 -9.06
CA PRO A 2 7.95 3.31 -9.05
C PRO A 2 6.82 3.73 -8.12
N MET A 3 5.62 3.30 -8.46
CA MET A 3 4.40 3.51 -7.69
C MET A 3 3.70 2.17 -7.51
N LEU A 4 3.23 1.90 -6.30
CA LEU A 4 2.43 0.74 -5.94
C LEU A 4 1.10 1.23 -5.37
N GLU A 5 0.00 0.82 -6.01
CA GLU A 5 -1.35 1.05 -5.52
C GLU A 5 -1.91 -0.29 -5.00
N VAL A 6 -2.32 -0.29 -3.73
CA VAL A 6 -2.91 -1.43 -3.05
C VAL A 6 -4.37 -1.11 -2.82
N LEU A 7 -5.25 -1.78 -3.57
CA LEU A 7 -6.69 -1.69 -3.42
C LEU A 7 -7.16 -2.78 -2.45
N VAL A 8 -7.86 -2.38 -1.38
CA VAL A 8 -8.32 -3.30 -0.34
C VAL A 8 -9.81 -3.13 -0.16
N ALA A 9 -10.56 -4.20 -0.39
CA ALA A 9 -11.99 -4.29 -0.09
C ALA A 9 -12.17 -5.28 1.06
N GLY A 10 -12.82 -4.86 2.14
CA GLY A 10 -13.01 -5.67 3.32
C GLY A 10 -13.98 -5.04 4.31
N LYS A 11 -14.58 -5.88 5.16
CA LYS A 11 -15.57 -5.46 6.15
C LYS A 11 -14.97 -4.60 7.26
N GLU A 12 -13.71 -4.84 7.60
CA GLU A 12 -12.99 -4.12 8.63
C GLU A 12 -11.86 -3.27 8.02
N PRO A 13 -11.62 -2.06 8.53
CA PRO A 13 -10.53 -1.23 8.07
C PRO A 13 -9.17 -1.83 8.43
N LEU A 14 -8.16 -1.56 7.62
CA LEU A 14 -6.79 -1.98 7.91
C LEU A 14 -6.27 -1.25 9.15
N SER A 15 -5.72 -2.04 10.08
CA SER A 15 -4.98 -1.51 11.23
C SER A 15 -3.77 -0.70 10.76
N GLN A 16 -3.37 0.29 11.55
CA GLN A 16 -2.19 1.11 11.24
C GLN A 16 -0.91 0.24 11.17
N GLU A 17 -0.79 -0.74 12.06
CA GLU A 17 0.34 -1.68 12.05
C GLU A 17 0.44 -2.43 10.72
N LEU A 18 -0.68 -2.94 10.21
CA LEU A 18 -0.69 -3.67 8.94
C LEU A 18 -0.35 -2.75 7.76
N ARG A 19 -0.83 -1.51 7.75
CA ARG A 19 -0.46 -0.51 6.73
C ARG A 19 1.05 -0.26 6.70
N GLU A 20 1.66 -0.07 7.87
CA GLU A 20 3.11 0.17 7.96
C GLU A 20 3.92 -1.07 7.56
N ARG A 21 3.46 -2.27 7.92
CA ARG A 21 4.06 -3.51 7.44
C ARG A 21 4.01 -3.64 5.92
N ILE A 22 2.86 -3.35 5.29
CA ILE A 22 2.72 -3.34 3.83
C ILE A 22 3.72 -2.36 3.19
N ARG A 23 3.84 -1.14 3.73
CA ARG A 23 4.77 -0.14 3.19
C ARG A 23 6.22 -0.62 3.26
N LYS A 24 6.63 -1.15 4.41
CA LYS A 24 8.00 -1.63 4.64
C LYS A 24 8.34 -2.83 3.77
N GLU A 25 7.49 -3.86 3.78
CA GLU A 25 7.72 -5.08 3.00
C GLU A 25 7.73 -4.78 1.49
N ALA A 26 6.86 -3.88 1.00
CA ALA A 26 6.89 -3.43 -0.39
C ALA A 26 8.20 -2.70 -0.75
N GLU A 27 8.69 -1.83 0.12
CA GLU A 27 9.95 -1.12 -0.11
C GLU A 27 11.13 -2.09 -0.19
N GLU A 28 11.19 -3.08 0.71
CA GLU A 28 12.21 -4.15 0.70
C GLU A 28 12.17 -4.96 -0.61
N ILE A 29 10.98 -5.39 -1.06
CA ILE A 29 10.81 -6.12 -2.33
C ILE A 29 11.27 -5.28 -3.52
N PHE A 30 10.87 -4.01 -3.59
CA PHE A 30 11.24 -3.13 -4.70
C PHE A 30 12.74 -2.79 -4.71
N GLN A 31 13.36 -2.72 -3.54
CA GLN A 31 14.81 -2.59 -3.43
C GLN A 31 15.52 -3.86 -3.93
N GLU A 32 15.08 -5.04 -3.50
CA GLU A 32 15.71 -6.32 -3.84
C GLU A 32 15.57 -6.66 -5.33
N VAL A 33 14.35 -6.54 -5.88
CA VAL A 33 14.04 -7.04 -7.23
C VAL A 33 14.37 -6.01 -8.31
N LEU A 34 14.08 -4.73 -8.04
CA LEU A 34 14.18 -3.66 -9.03
C LEU A 34 15.33 -2.68 -8.74
N GLY A 35 16.06 -2.85 -7.65
CA GLY A 35 17.11 -1.91 -7.24
C GLY A 35 16.57 -0.53 -6.86
N THR A 36 15.30 -0.44 -6.46
CA THR A 36 14.69 0.85 -6.10
C THR A 36 15.35 1.38 -4.83
N PRO A 37 15.94 2.59 -4.83
CA PRO A 37 16.55 3.12 -3.62
C PRO A 37 15.50 3.39 -2.52
N PRO A 38 15.86 3.26 -1.24
CA PRO A 38 14.97 3.62 -0.14
C PRO A 38 14.44 5.06 -0.26
N GLY A 39 13.18 5.25 0.12
CA GLY A 39 12.43 6.51 0.03
C GLY A 39 11.93 6.86 -1.37
N ARG A 40 12.15 6.00 -2.39
CA ARG A 40 11.75 6.28 -3.79
C ARG A 40 10.49 5.55 -4.24
N LEU A 41 10.07 4.50 -3.53
CA LEU A 41 8.80 3.82 -3.76
C LEU A 41 7.67 4.66 -3.17
N ARG A 42 6.65 4.95 -3.99
CA ARG A 42 5.40 5.55 -3.51
C ARG A 42 4.35 4.46 -3.34
N VAL A 43 3.87 4.27 -2.11
CA VAL A 43 2.82 3.29 -1.79
C VAL A 43 1.53 4.01 -1.43
N PHE A 44 0.47 3.76 -2.19
CA PHE A 44 -0.90 4.19 -1.90
C PHE A 44 -1.72 2.98 -1.48
N ILE A 45 -2.35 3.06 -0.32
CA ILE A 45 -3.27 2.03 0.16
C ILE A 45 -4.65 2.66 0.16
N LEU A 46 -5.52 2.16 -0.72
CA LEU A 46 -6.88 2.63 -0.94
C LEU A 46 -7.83 1.57 -0.41
N GLU A 47 -8.59 1.91 0.61
CA GLU A 47 -9.63 1.03 1.15
C GLU A 47 -10.99 1.41 0.62
N GLU A 48 -11.63 0.45 -0.03
CA GLU A 48 -13.03 0.54 -0.38
C GLU A 48 -13.86 0.31 0.88
N ARG A 49 -14.60 1.34 1.31
CA ARG A 49 -15.59 1.21 2.37
C ARG A 49 -16.91 0.84 1.72
N GLU A 50 -17.52 -0.27 2.13
CA GLU A 50 -18.86 -0.69 1.65
C GLU A 50 -19.94 0.40 1.85
N ASP A 51 -19.70 1.41 2.69
CA ASP A 51 -20.62 2.51 3.00
C ASP A 51 -20.48 3.80 2.16
N GLN A 52 -19.60 3.87 1.13
CA GLN A 52 -19.56 5.06 0.27
C GLN A 52 -20.41 4.88 -0.99
N PRO A 53 -21.53 5.60 -1.15
CA PRO A 53 -22.28 5.58 -2.40
C PRO A 53 -21.42 6.18 -3.52
N PRO A 54 -21.62 5.74 -4.79
CA PRO A 54 -20.85 6.25 -5.92
C PRO A 54 -21.06 7.77 -6.05
N LYS A 55 -19.95 8.50 -6.21
CA LYS A 55 -19.93 9.94 -6.50
C LYS A 55 -20.31 10.23 -7.95
#